data_AF-A0AAD9ESU3-F1
#
_entry.id   AF-A0AAD9ESU3-F1
#
_cell.length_a   1.000
_cell.length_b   1.000
_cell.length_c   1.000
_cell.angle_alpha   90.00
_cell.angle_beta   90.00
_cell.angle_gamma   90.00
#
_symmetry.space_group_name_H-M   'P 1'
#
loop_
_entity.id
_entity.type
_entity.pdbx_description
1 polymer ?
#
loop_
_entity_poly.entity_id
_entity_poly.type
_entity_poly.pdbx_seq_one_letter_code
_entity_poly.pdbx_strand_id
1 'polypeptide(L)'
;MSTAGSSLACEGMYSKLIDDDGAYDDLNRRPDVELGAQRVSPVRVLPRPSGPVPYRLVTMCLATLCAVLLISIIAVTAHYKNKLQGGDEATSEVQKQTQGTNVSALTASISKLEQEKNQLQKEKDELLAKLATKTSTNAPEVIKPTTKAPIVCPVDWHLFNSSCYFISRTTRDWPESQSFCQSKGAHLAIIHTAEEQTFLWNVLPRGHWNAFWFGISDEHTEDTWKWVDGTPLVGGFWEDGEPNNHINEDCGYIVKTQVMERVAIRSWYDAPCTMYWPFICEKEMVAGASTAMPH
;
A
#
# COMPACT_ATOMS: atom_id res chain seq x y z
N MET A 1 51.06 13.65 -32.98
CA MET A 1 50.52 12.59 -33.86
C MET A 1 49.65 11.73 -32.94
N SER A 2 48.34 11.98 -32.76
CA SER A 2 47.25 12.27 -33.71
C SER A 2 46.86 11.01 -34.52
N THR A 3 45.61 10.54 -34.67
CA THR A 3 44.24 10.94 -34.19
C THR A 3 43.26 9.76 -34.49
N ALA A 4 42.00 9.63 -34.04
CA ALA A 4 41.06 10.47 -33.29
C ALA A 4 40.58 9.78 -31.97
N GLY A 5 39.31 9.60 -31.52
CA GLY A 5 37.93 9.82 -32.01
C GLY A 5 37.29 8.58 -32.68
N SER A 6 36.02 8.17 -32.48
CA SER A 6 34.86 8.70 -31.69
C SER A 6 34.36 7.64 -30.67
N SER A 7 33.56 7.87 -29.62
CA SER A 7 32.32 8.65 -29.40
C SER A 7 31.11 8.18 -30.20
N LEU A 8 30.13 7.57 -29.51
CA LEU A 8 28.76 7.32 -29.94
C LEU A 8 27.86 7.37 -28.70
N ALA A 9 26.77 8.13 -28.77
CA ALA A 9 25.80 8.30 -27.67
C ALA A 9 24.49 7.57 -27.98
N CYS A 10 23.80 7.11 -26.94
CA CYS A 10 22.43 6.60 -27.05
C CYS A 10 21.45 7.69 -26.64
N GLU A 11 20.93 8.43 -27.62
CA GLU A 11 19.70 9.22 -27.48
C GLU A 11 18.58 8.60 -28.31
N GLY A 12 17.33 8.88 -27.93
CA GLY A 12 16.17 8.73 -28.82
C GLY A 12 15.30 7.48 -28.61
N MET A 13 14.48 7.49 -27.55
CA MET A 13 13.01 7.29 -27.64
C MET A 13 12.38 7.24 -26.24
N TYR A 14 11.70 8.33 -25.82
CA TYR A 14 10.41 8.34 -25.11
C TYR A 14 10.06 9.78 -24.66
N SER A 15 9.51 10.59 -25.57
CA SER A 15 8.67 11.74 -25.20
C SER A 15 7.85 12.23 -26.39
N LYS A 16 6.53 12.03 -26.33
CA LYS A 16 5.52 12.89 -26.95
C LYS A 16 4.13 12.49 -26.47
N LEU A 17 3.46 13.41 -25.79
CA LEU A 17 2.01 13.58 -25.57
C LEU A 17 1.79 14.40 -24.30
N ILE A 18 1.91 15.72 -24.42
CA ILE A 18 1.21 16.79 -23.67
C ILE A 18 1.47 18.06 -24.48
N ASP A 19 0.45 18.46 -25.22
CA ASP A 19 0.24 19.77 -25.86
C ASP A 19 -1.21 20.14 -25.42
N ASP A 20 -1.63 21.37 -25.14
CA ASP A 20 -0.99 22.70 -25.15
C ASP A 20 -1.83 23.62 -24.23
N ASP A 21 -1.25 24.62 -23.53
CA ASP A 21 -2.02 25.73 -22.92
C ASP A 21 -1.14 26.89 -22.38
N GLY A 22 -1.20 28.05 -23.05
CA GLY A 22 -0.79 29.39 -22.55
C GLY A 22 0.72 29.73 -22.51
N ALA A 23 1.22 30.90 -22.94
CA ALA A 23 0.57 32.19 -23.18
C ALA A 23 1.58 33.26 -23.72
N TYR A 24 1.06 34.45 -24.03
CA TYR A 24 1.70 35.79 -23.97
C TYR A 24 2.52 36.35 -25.17
N ASP A 25 2.72 37.68 -25.08
CA ASP A 25 3.28 38.67 -26.04
C ASP A 25 2.43 38.89 -27.32
N ASP A 26 1.62 39.94 -27.48
CA ASP A 26 1.78 41.40 -27.29
C ASP A 26 2.89 42.06 -28.13
N LEU A 27 2.49 42.60 -29.30
CA LEU A 27 3.24 43.58 -30.07
C LEU A 27 2.30 44.63 -30.67
N ASN A 28 2.33 45.87 -30.16
CA ASN A 28 1.45 46.96 -30.64
C ASN A 28 2.17 48.33 -30.73
N ARG A 29 2.67 48.66 -31.94
CA ARG A 29 3.33 49.93 -32.32
C ARG A 29 3.56 49.89 -33.86
N ARG A 30 3.34 50.92 -34.70
CA ARG A 30 2.90 52.33 -34.58
C ARG A 30 2.15 52.76 -35.91
N PRO A 31 1.86 54.03 -36.28
CA PRO A 31 0.59 54.37 -36.95
C PRO A 31 0.76 55.05 -38.34
N ASP A 32 -0.10 56.03 -38.66
CA ASP A 32 -0.10 56.96 -39.82
C ASP A 32 -0.84 56.44 -41.09
N VAL A 33 -1.64 57.20 -41.86
CA VAL A 33 -2.06 58.63 -41.78
C VAL A 33 -3.37 58.91 -42.58
N GLU A 34 -4.06 60.04 -42.31
CA GLU A 34 -5.12 60.75 -43.09
C GLU A 34 -6.42 60.00 -43.56
N LEU A 35 -7.65 60.43 -43.25
CA LEU A 35 -8.44 61.67 -43.53
C LEU A 35 -9.22 61.68 -44.87
N GLY A 36 -10.56 61.59 -44.77
CA GLY A 36 -11.52 61.77 -45.86
C GLY A 36 -12.95 61.94 -45.31
N ALA A 37 -13.78 62.81 -45.90
CA ALA A 37 -14.94 63.39 -45.20
C ALA A 37 -16.34 63.03 -45.76
N GLN A 38 -17.29 62.93 -44.82
CA GLN A 38 -18.75 63.16 -44.94
C GLN A 38 -19.58 62.50 -46.05
N ARG A 39 -20.56 61.68 -45.62
CA ARG A 39 -21.99 62.04 -45.76
C ARG A 39 -22.89 61.29 -44.77
N VAL A 40 -23.94 61.95 -44.30
CA VAL A 40 -25.03 61.36 -43.49
C VAL A 40 -26.28 61.23 -44.36
N SER A 41 -27.09 60.20 -44.12
CA SER A 41 -28.41 59.98 -44.75
C SER A 41 -29.43 59.56 -43.69
N PRO A 42 -30.74 59.82 -43.89
CA PRO A 42 -31.70 59.91 -42.79
C PRO A 42 -32.23 58.57 -42.26
N VAL A 43 -32.58 58.58 -40.98
CA VAL A 43 -33.27 57.48 -40.27
C VAL A 43 -34.63 57.20 -40.91
N ARG A 44 -34.93 55.93 -41.17
CA ARG A 44 -36.30 55.45 -41.47
C ARG A 44 -36.87 54.78 -40.22
N VAL A 45 -37.99 55.28 -39.72
CA VAL A 45 -38.82 54.59 -38.74
C VAL A 45 -39.90 53.80 -39.50
N LEU A 46 -40.03 52.50 -39.20
CA LEU A 46 -41.10 51.64 -39.71
C LEU A 46 -41.67 50.77 -38.56
N PRO A 47 -42.91 50.25 -38.71
CA PRO A 47 -43.84 50.21 -37.57
C PRO A 47 -43.84 48.91 -36.76
N ARG A 48 -44.41 49.00 -35.56
CA ARG A 48 -44.72 47.90 -34.64
C ARG A 48 -45.87 47.03 -35.20
N PRO A 49 -45.65 45.73 -35.48
CA PRO A 49 -46.74 44.78 -35.73
C PRO A 49 -47.22 44.17 -34.41
N SER A 50 -48.54 44.03 -34.25
CA SER A 50 -49.16 43.31 -33.14
C SER A 50 -49.69 41.95 -33.60
N GLY A 51 -49.14 40.86 -33.06
CA GLY A 51 -49.56 39.48 -33.35
C GLY A 51 -49.18 38.52 -32.22
N PRO A 52 -49.82 37.34 -32.11
CA PRO A 52 -49.65 36.44 -30.96
C PRO A 52 -48.28 35.75 -30.97
N VAL A 53 -47.57 35.81 -29.84
CA VAL A 53 -46.16 35.37 -29.73
C VAL A 53 -46.08 33.96 -29.10
N PRO A 54 -45.31 33.01 -29.67
CA PRO A 54 -45.29 31.60 -29.22
C PRO A 54 -44.86 31.36 -27.77
N TYR A 55 -44.28 32.36 -27.09
CA TYR A 55 -43.93 32.28 -25.66
C TYR A 55 -45.12 31.87 -24.77
N ARG A 56 -46.37 32.14 -25.16
CA ARG A 56 -47.55 31.64 -24.41
C ARG A 56 -47.53 30.12 -24.28
N LEU A 57 -47.32 29.37 -25.37
CA LEU A 57 -47.26 27.91 -25.34
C LEU A 57 -46.07 27.42 -24.50
N VAL A 58 -44.89 28.03 -24.68
CA VAL A 58 -43.69 27.66 -23.89
C VAL A 58 -43.90 27.90 -22.39
N THR A 59 -44.49 29.04 -22.00
CA THR A 59 -44.81 29.31 -20.58
C THR A 59 -45.89 28.38 -20.03
N MET A 60 -46.86 27.95 -20.83
CA MET A 60 -47.86 26.96 -20.40
C MET A 60 -47.23 25.57 -20.24
N CYS A 61 -46.39 25.12 -21.17
CA CYS A 61 -45.66 23.85 -21.05
C CYS A 61 -44.69 23.84 -19.85
N LEU A 62 -44.00 24.96 -19.58
CA LEU A 62 -43.14 25.07 -18.41
C LEU A 62 -43.96 25.08 -17.11
N ALA A 63 -45.10 25.78 -17.08
CA ALA A 63 -46.00 25.79 -15.92
C ALA A 63 -46.62 24.42 -15.65
N THR A 64 -47.02 23.66 -16.68
CA THR A 64 -47.54 22.29 -16.51
C THR A 64 -46.45 21.31 -16.08
N LEU A 65 -45.22 21.42 -16.62
CA LEU A 65 -44.08 20.62 -16.14
C LEU A 65 -43.76 20.91 -14.68
N CYS A 66 -43.70 22.18 -14.27
CA CYS A 66 -43.52 22.55 -12.86
C CYS A 66 -44.67 22.06 -11.97
N ALA A 67 -45.92 22.14 -12.43
CA ALA A 67 -47.07 21.63 -11.68
C ALA A 67 -47.02 20.09 -11.52
N VAL A 68 -46.67 19.35 -12.57
CA VAL A 68 -46.49 17.89 -12.51
C VAL A 68 -45.34 17.53 -11.57
N LEU A 69 -44.19 18.19 -11.66
CA LEU A 69 -43.07 17.97 -10.75
C LEU A 69 -43.43 18.25 -9.29
N LEU A 70 -44.15 19.34 -9.00
CA LEU A 70 -44.65 19.65 -7.66
C LEU A 70 -45.64 18.59 -7.17
N ILE A 71 -46.57 18.12 -8.00
CA ILE A 71 -47.49 17.03 -7.66
C ILE A 71 -46.73 15.73 -7.40
N SER A 72 -45.72 15.40 -8.20
CA SER A 72 -44.85 14.23 -7.96
C SER A 72 -44.06 14.34 -6.67
N ILE A 73 -43.47 15.51 -6.36
CA ILE A 73 -42.73 15.75 -5.11
C ILE A 73 -43.69 15.68 -3.92
N ILE A 74 -44.88 16.26 -4.00
CA ILE A 74 -45.90 16.19 -2.93
C ILE A 74 -46.39 14.74 -2.76
N ALA A 75 -46.62 13.99 -3.84
CA ALA A 75 -47.03 12.59 -3.78
C ALA A 75 -45.93 11.70 -3.18
N VAL A 76 -44.67 11.88 -3.58
CA VAL A 76 -43.51 11.18 -2.98
C VAL A 76 -43.34 11.55 -1.51
N THR A 77 -43.47 12.83 -1.16
CA THR A 77 -43.34 13.30 0.23
C THR A 77 -44.50 12.80 1.11
N ALA A 78 -45.74 12.77 0.58
CA ALA A 78 -46.90 12.22 1.26
C ALA A 78 -46.80 10.69 1.40
N HIS A 79 -46.31 9.99 0.38
CA HIS A 79 -46.01 8.56 0.45
C HIS A 79 -44.90 8.26 1.48
N TYR A 80 -43.83 9.05 1.51
CA TYR A 80 -42.76 8.93 2.49
C TYR A 80 -43.25 9.23 3.92
N LYS A 81 -44.10 10.26 4.08
CA LYS A 81 -44.74 10.61 5.35
C LYS A 81 -45.74 9.55 5.82
N ASN A 82 -46.55 8.97 4.92
CA ASN A 82 -47.40 7.82 5.26
C ASN A 82 -46.58 6.57 5.57
N LYS A 83 -45.43 6.36 4.91
CA LYS A 83 -44.51 5.26 5.24
C LYS A 83 -43.85 5.43 6.61
N LEU A 84 -43.61 6.68 7.04
CA LEU A 84 -43.15 7.00 8.40
C LEU A 84 -44.29 6.89 9.43
N GLN A 85 -45.48 7.41 9.15
CA GLN A 85 -46.60 7.45 10.11
C GLN A 85 -47.49 6.19 10.11
N GLY A 86 -47.26 5.25 9.20
CA GLY A 86 -47.91 3.93 9.14
C GLY A 86 -46.94 2.76 9.28
N GLY A 87 -45.68 3.00 9.68
CA GLY A 87 -44.63 1.98 9.82
C GLY A 87 -44.27 1.59 11.27
N ASP A 88 -44.62 2.41 12.26
CA ASP A 88 -44.01 2.36 13.59
C ASP A 88 -44.66 1.38 14.61
N GLU A 89 -45.80 0.76 14.29
CA GLU A 89 -46.59 -0.04 15.25
C GLU A 89 -46.57 -1.56 15.01
N ALA A 90 -45.67 -2.07 14.15
CA ALA A 90 -45.58 -3.51 13.84
C ALA A 90 -44.18 -4.09 13.55
N THR A 91 -43.11 -3.30 13.43
CA THR A 91 -41.77 -3.80 13.05
C THR A 91 -40.58 -3.28 13.88
N SER A 92 -40.83 -2.39 14.86
CA SER A 92 -39.77 -1.74 15.66
C SER A 92 -38.96 -2.70 16.54
N GLU A 93 -39.59 -3.77 17.05
CA GLU A 93 -38.95 -4.65 18.05
C GLU A 93 -37.92 -5.61 17.43
N VAL A 94 -38.28 -6.36 16.39
CA VAL A 94 -37.43 -7.44 15.84
C VAL A 94 -36.08 -6.93 15.32
N GLN A 95 -36.05 -5.82 14.58
CA GLN A 95 -34.77 -5.27 14.09
C GLN A 95 -33.91 -4.70 15.23
N LYS A 96 -34.53 -3.99 16.18
CA LYS A 96 -33.83 -3.41 17.33
C LYS A 96 -33.26 -4.49 18.26
N GLN A 97 -33.98 -5.60 18.41
CA GLN A 97 -33.55 -6.77 19.17
C GLN A 97 -32.47 -7.59 18.44
N THR A 98 -32.57 -7.74 17.11
CA THR A 98 -31.53 -8.39 16.28
C THR A 98 -30.23 -7.58 16.27
N GLN A 99 -30.30 -6.26 16.14
CA GLN A 99 -29.12 -5.40 16.20
C GLN A 99 -28.53 -5.34 17.63
N GLY A 100 -29.38 -5.33 18.67
CA GLY A 100 -28.96 -5.41 20.06
C GLY A 100 -28.26 -6.73 20.42
N THR A 101 -28.74 -7.87 19.91
CA THR A 101 -28.10 -9.19 20.11
C THR A 101 -26.77 -9.31 19.36
N ASN A 102 -26.67 -8.75 18.16
CA ASN A 102 -25.39 -8.72 17.44
C ASN A 102 -24.35 -7.83 18.15
N VAL A 103 -24.75 -6.66 18.66
CA VAL A 103 -23.86 -5.79 19.45
C VAL A 103 -23.46 -6.44 20.77
N SER A 104 -24.36 -7.11 21.49
CA SER A 104 -24.02 -7.78 22.75
C SER A 104 -23.12 -9.00 22.54
N ALA A 105 -23.35 -9.79 21.48
CA ALA A 105 -22.48 -10.91 21.10
C ALA A 105 -21.08 -10.44 20.69
N LEU A 106 -20.97 -9.34 19.93
CA LEU A 106 -19.68 -8.73 19.60
C LEU A 106 -18.99 -8.18 20.86
N THR A 107 -19.71 -7.54 21.76
CA THR A 107 -19.16 -7.01 23.03
C THR A 107 -18.64 -8.14 23.93
N ALA A 108 -19.36 -9.26 24.02
CA ALA A 108 -18.90 -10.46 24.73
C ALA A 108 -17.68 -11.13 24.06
N SER A 109 -17.57 -11.03 22.73
CA SER A 109 -16.40 -11.50 21.99
C SER A 109 -15.18 -10.61 22.25
N ILE A 110 -15.35 -9.29 22.30
CA ILE A 110 -14.29 -8.32 22.63
C ILE A 110 -13.79 -8.55 24.06
N SER A 111 -14.67 -8.64 25.06
CA SER A 111 -14.24 -8.86 26.45
C SER A 111 -13.57 -10.22 26.67
N LYS A 112 -13.98 -11.25 25.92
CA LYS A 112 -13.28 -12.54 25.88
C LYS A 112 -11.85 -12.40 25.30
N LEU A 113 -11.69 -11.69 24.18
CA LEU A 113 -10.38 -11.43 23.58
C LEU A 113 -9.47 -10.58 24.49
N GLU A 114 -10.02 -9.61 25.21
CA GLU A 114 -9.29 -8.84 26.23
C GLU A 114 -8.85 -9.73 27.40
N GLN A 115 -9.70 -10.66 27.86
CA GLN A 115 -9.33 -11.64 28.89
C GLN A 115 -8.24 -12.60 28.41
N GLU A 116 -8.34 -13.11 27.17
CA GLU A 116 -7.33 -14.00 26.57
C GLU A 116 -5.99 -13.29 26.38
N LYS A 117 -6.00 -12.03 25.91
CA LYS A 117 -4.81 -11.17 25.83
C LYS A 117 -4.15 -10.96 27.19
N ASN A 118 -4.93 -10.68 28.24
CA ASN A 118 -4.41 -10.48 29.59
C ASN A 118 -3.82 -11.76 30.19
N GLN A 119 -4.40 -12.92 29.90
CA GLN A 119 -3.85 -14.22 30.29
C GLN A 119 -2.54 -14.54 29.55
N LEU A 120 -2.49 -14.34 28.24
CA LEU A 120 -1.27 -14.55 27.43
C LEU A 120 -0.13 -13.60 27.85
N GLN A 121 -0.44 -12.34 28.19
CA GLN A 121 0.56 -11.41 28.72
C GLN A 121 1.12 -11.88 30.06
N LYS A 122 0.26 -12.38 30.97
CA LYS A 122 0.71 -12.96 32.25
C LYS A 122 1.58 -14.21 32.04
N GLU A 123 1.21 -15.09 31.11
CA GLU A 123 2.01 -16.28 30.77
C GLU A 123 3.36 -15.92 30.16
N LYS A 124 3.41 -14.91 29.28
CA LYS A 124 4.66 -14.32 28.76
C LYS A 124 5.55 -13.81 29.89
N ASP A 125 5.01 -13.05 30.83
CA ASP A 125 5.78 -12.49 31.95
C ASP A 125 6.27 -13.59 32.92
N GLU A 126 5.46 -14.63 33.16
CA GLU A 126 5.87 -15.80 33.95
C GLU A 126 6.94 -16.64 33.24
N LEU A 127 6.87 -16.79 31.92
CA LEU A 127 7.91 -17.45 31.10
C LEU A 127 9.21 -16.65 31.08
N LEU A 128 9.15 -15.32 30.99
CA LEU A 128 10.32 -14.44 31.11
C LEU A 128 10.97 -14.56 32.49
N ALA A 129 10.18 -14.61 33.57
CA ALA A 129 10.69 -14.85 34.92
C ALA A 129 11.33 -16.25 35.08
N LYS A 130 10.73 -17.29 34.47
CA LYS A 130 11.32 -18.65 34.42
C LYS A 130 12.62 -18.70 33.63
N LEU A 131 12.73 -17.93 32.54
CA LEU A 131 13.95 -17.83 31.74
C LEU A 131 15.07 -17.10 32.49
N ALA A 132 14.74 -15.99 33.18
CA ALA A 132 15.67 -15.23 34.02
C ALA A 132 16.16 -16.02 35.24
N THR A 133 15.29 -16.81 35.89
CA THR A 133 15.69 -17.69 37.00
C THR A 133 16.52 -18.89 36.52
N LYS A 134 16.18 -19.50 35.38
CA LYS A 134 16.96 -20.59 34.78
C LYS A 134 18.35 -20.15 34.29
N THR A 135 18.54 -18.88 33.97
CA THR A 135 19.87 -18.28 33.68
C THR A 135 20.63 -17.85 34.94
N SER A 136 20.00 -17.90 36.12
CA SER A 136 20.58 -17.50 37.42
C SER A 136 20.69 -18.68 38.39
N THR A 137 21.42 -19.73 38.02
CA THR A 137 21.81 -20.82 38.95
C THR A 137 23.24 -21.31 38.74
N ASN A 138 24.15 -20.42 38.37
CA ASN A 138 25.60 -20.62 38.44
C ASN A 138 26.29 -19.26 38.70
N ALA A 139 26.69 -19.01 39.94
CA ALA A 139 27.53 -17.88 40.32
C ALA A 139 28.21 -18.15 41.69
N PRO A 140 29.40 -17.57 41.97
CA PRO A 140 30.17 -16.67 41.15
C PRO A 140 31.55 -17.23 40.74
N GLU A 141 31.90 -17.10 39.45
CA GLU A 141 33.28 -16.78 39.07
C GLU A 141 33.30 -15.34 38.55
N VAL A 142 34.30 -14.55 38.95
CA VAL A 142 34.38 -13.13 38.59
C VAL A 142 34.99 -12.98 37.20
N ILE A 143 34.27 -13.46 36.19
CA ILE A 143 34.54 -13.11 34.80
C ILE A 143 34.24 -11.62 34.66
N LYS A 144 35.25 -10.84 34.27
CA LYS A 144 35.10 -9.40 33.95
C LYS A 144 33.98 -9.22 32.92
N PRO A 145 33.30 -8.07 32.86
CA PRO A 145 32.40 -7.76 31.75
C PRO A 145 33.23 -7.62 30.46
N THR A 146 33.46 -8.75 29.78
CA THR A 146 34.09 -8.81 28.46
C THR A 146 33.15 -8.11 27.50
N THR A 147 33.46 -6.86 27.18
CA THR A 147 32.62 -6.00 26.35
C THR A 147 32.48 -6.64 24.97
N LYS A 148 31.35 -7.33 24.75
CA LYS A 148 31.00 -7.97 23.48
C LYS A 148 31.13 -6.90 22.40
N ALA A 149 32.11 -7.06 21.50
CA ALA A 149 32.46 -6.03 20.53
C ALA A 149 31.21 -5.64 19.72
N PRO A 150 31.01 -4.35 19.42
CA PRO A 150 29.82 -3.91 18.70
C PRO A 150 29.75 -4.62 17.35
N ILE A 151 28.59 -5.19 17.04
CA ILE A 151 28.33 -5.79 15.73
C ILE A 151 28.25 -4.66 14.72
N VAL A 152 29.05 -4.76 13.65
CA VAL A 152 29.11 -3.80 12.55
C VAL A 152 28.82 -4.55 11.26
N CYS A 153 27.78 -4.12 10.54
CA CYS A 153 27.44 -4.71 9.25
C CYS A 153 28.37 -4.22 8.13
N PRO A 154 28.49 -4.98 7.03
CA PRO A 154 29.13 -4.50 5.81
C PRO A 154 28.43 -3.24 5.25
N VAL A 155 29.13 -2.51 4.38
CA VAL A 155 28.55 -1.38 3.62
C VAL A 155 27.36 -1.89 2.79
N ASP A 156 26.27 -1.11 2.75
CA ASP A 156 24.97 -1.43 2.15
C ASP A 156 24.19 -2.59 2.84
N TRP A 157 24.53 -2.95 4.09
CA TRP A 157 23.75 -3.88 4.92
C TRP A 157 23.19 -3.17 6.16
N HIS A 158 21.93 -3.47 6.50
CA HIS A 158 21.21 -2.91 7.64
C HIS A 158 21.35 -3.81 8.88
N LEU A 159 21.69 -3.25 10.05
CA LEU A 159 21.78 -3.99 11.32
C LEU A 159 20.41 -4.11 11.99
N PHE A 160 20.03 -5.31 12.40
CA PHE A 160 18.94 -5.55 13.35
C PHE A 160 19.30 -6.72 14.28
N ASN A 161 19.13 -6.52 15.59
CA ASN A 161 19.55 -7.45 16.65
C ASN A 161 21.00 -7.95 16.51
N SER A 162 21.21 -9.19 16.04
CA SER A 162 22.53 -9.78 15.79
C SER A 162 22.73 -10.19 14.32
N SER A 163 21.85 -9.76 13.43
CA SER A 163 21.85 -10.07 12.00
C SER A 163 22.04 -8.80 11.16
N CYS A 164 22.65 -8.97 9.99
CA CYS A 164 22.79 -7.95 8.97
C CYS A 164 21.93 -8.33 7.76
N TYR A 165 21.20 -7.37 7.20
CA TYR A 165 20.25 -7.62 6.11
C TYR A 165 20.60 -6.77 4.87
N PHE A 166 20.65 -7.39 3.70
CA PHE A 166 20.92 -6.75 2.42
C PHE A 166 19.68 -6.76 1.54
N ILE A 167 19.34 -5.61 0.97
CA ILE A 167 18.20 -5.44 0.08
C ILE A 167 18.73 -5.32 -1.35
N SER A 168 18.42 -6.30 -2.20
CA SER A 168 18.85 -6.27 -3.59
C SER A 168 18.22 -5.11 -4.37
N ARG A 169 18.98 -4.60 -5.35
CA ARG A 169 18.50 -3.68 -6.39
C ARG A 169 18.32 -4.35 -7.75
N THR A 170 18.72 -5.62 -7.88
CA THR A 170 18.62 -6.43 -9.11
C THR A 170 17.65 -7.57 -8.91
N THR A 171 16.81 -7.84 -9.91
CA THR A 171 15.83 -8.93 -9.86
C THR A 171 16.45 -10.29 -10.17
N ARG A 172 15.93 -11.34 -9.53
CA ARG A 172 16.27 -12.76 -9.72
C ARG A 172 15.05 -13.63 -9.41
N ASP A 173 15.06 -14.87 -9.88
CA ASP A 173 14.16 -15.90 -9.33
C ASP A 173 14.57 -16.29 -7.89
N TRP A 174 13.71 -17.01 -7.17
CA TRP A 174 13.94 -17.34 -5.76
C TRP A 174 15.19 -18.25 -5.57
N PRO A 175 15.42 -19.32 -6.37
CA PRO A 175 16.64 -20.14 -6.28
C PRO A 175 17.94 -19.37 -6.58
N GLU A 176 17.97 -18.50 -7.59
CA GLU A 176 19.13 -17.63 -7.83
C GLU A 176 19.32 -16.59 -6.72
N SER A 177 18.23 -16.11 -6.10
CA SER A 177 18.29 -15.17 -4.98
C SER A 177 18.95 -15.82 -3.75
N GLN A 178 18.52 -17.03 -3.39
CA GLN A 178 19.15 -17.84 -2.34
C GLN A 178 20.62 -18.13 -2.67
N SER A 179 20.93 -18.50 -3.91
CA SER A 179 22.31 -18.73 -4.38
C SER A 179 23.17 -17.45 -4.28
N PHE A 180 22.61 -16.28 -4.58
CA PHE A 180 23.30 -15.00 -4.39
C PHE A 180 23.58 -14.73 -2.91
N CYS A 181 22.61 -14.93 -2.01
CA CYS A 181 22.82 -14.74 -0.58
C CYS A 181 23.91 -15.69 -0.06
N GLN A 182 23.86 -16.97 -0.44
CA GLN A 182 24.91 -17.94 -0.11
C GLN A 182 26.30 -17.49 -0.59
N SER A 183 26.41 -16.86 -1.76
CA SER A 183 27.67 -16.26 -2.25
C SER A 183 28.25 -15.13 -1.38
N LYS A 184 27.46 -14.57 -0.44
CA LYS A 184 27.89 -13.57 0.55
C LYS A 184 28.13 -14.17 1.95
N GLY A 185 28.00 -15.50 2.10
CA GLY A 185 27.95 -16.16 3.41
C GLY A 185 26.74 -15.68 4.20
N ALA A 186 25.57 -15.78 3.58
CA ALA A 186 24.26 -15.30 4.02
C ALA A 186 23.19 -16.27 3.45
N HIS A 187 21.92 -16.08 3.80
CA HIS A 187 20.78 -16.80 3.20
C HIS A 187 19.67 -15.79 2.83
N LEU A 188 18.62 -16.19 2.12
CA LEU A 188 17.40 -15.37 2.05
C LEU A 188 16.86 -15.14 3.46
N ALA A 189 16.37 -13.93 3.74
CA ALA A 189 16.03 -13.52 5.10
C ALA A 189 14.97 -14.42 5.74
N ILE A 190 15.27 -14.91 6.93
CA ILE A 190 14.34 -15.64 7.78
C ILE A 190 13.62 -14.59 8.65
N ILE A 191 12.35 -14.82 9.00
CA ILE A 191 11.56 -13.82 9.73
C ILE A 191 10.79 -14.51 10.86
N HIS A 192 11.38 -14.47 12.05
CA HIS A 192 10.87 -15.13 13.25
C HIS A 192 10.01 -14.22 14.14
N THR A 193 10.11 -12.89 13.99
CA THR A 193 9.46 -11.95 14.92
C THR A 193 8.70 -10.81 14.22
N ALA A 194 7.71 -10.24 14.91
CA ALA A 194 6.96 -9.09 14.41
C ALA A 194 7.83 -7.81 14.39
N GLU A 195 8.78 -7.72 15.31
CA GLU A 195 9.80 -6.67 15.39
C GLU A 195 10.72 -6.70 14.16
N GLU A 196 11.13 -7.89 13.73
CA GLU A 196 11.94 -8.14 12.52
C GLU A 196 11.18 -7.85 11.23
N GLN A 197 9.95 -8.36 11.11
CA GLN A 197 9.05 -8.01 10.01
C GLN A 197 8.82 -6.49 9.94
N THR A 198 8.69 -5.82 11.08
CA THR A 198 8.53 -4.35 11.14
C THR A 198 9.82 -3.61 10.77
N PHE A 199 10.99 -4.13 11.16
CA PHE A 199 12.28 -3.61 10.73
C PHE A 199 12.44 -3.72 9.21
N LEU A 200 12.24 -4.92 8.63
CA LEU A 200 12.29 -5.15 7.19
C LEU A 200 11.27 -4.29 6.46
N TRP A 201 10.03 -4.24 6.95
CA TRP A 201 8.99 -3.36 6.43
C TRP A 201 9.42 -1.90 6.38
N ASN A 202 10.21 -1.42 7.36
CA ASN A 202 10.70 -0.03 7.35
C ASN A 202 11.82 0.18 6.33
N VAL A 203 12.82 -0.71 6.24
CA VAL A 203 13.98 -0.52 5.35
C VAL A 203 13.72 -0.80 3.86
N LEU A 204 12.75 -1.67 3.53
CA LEU A 204 12.39 -1.96 2.15
C LEU A 204 11.93 -0.71 1.37
N PRO A 205 12.37 -0.45 0.13
CA PRO A 205 11.90 0.70 -0.64
C PRO A 205 10.45 0.48 -1.12
N ARG A 206 9.58 1.49 -0.93
CA ARG A 206 8.18 1.49 -1.40
C ARG A 206 8.09 2.01 -2.84
N GLY A 207 7.59 1.19 -3.77
CA GLY A 207 7.45 1.54 -5.19
C GLY A 207 6.13 1.04 -5.79
N HIS A 208 5.88 1.26 -7.08
CA HIS A 208 4.57 0.98 -7.68
C HIS A 208 4.15 -0.51 -7.57
N TRP A 209 5.07 -1.44 -7.85
CA TRP A 209 4.84 -2.89 -7.73
C TRP A 209 6.03 -3.58 -7.07
N ASN A 210 6.53 -3.02 -5.95
CA ASN A 210 7.68 -3.58 -5.25
C ASN A 210 7.28 -4.84 -4.46
N ALA A 211 7.72 -5.99 -4.97
CA ALA A 211 7.77 -7.28 -4.31
C ALA A 211 9.21 -7.60 -3.88
N PHE A 212 9.41 -8.42 -2.85
CA PHE A 212 10.73 -8.86 -2.39
C PHE A 212 10.72 -10.33 -1.96
N TRP A 213 11.57 -11.17 -2.56
CA TRP A 213 11.77 -12.53 -2.09
C TRP A 213 12.42 -12.56 -0.70
N PHE A 214 11.93 -13.46 0.16
CA PHE A 214 12.51 -13.79 1.45
C PHE A 214 12.51 -15.31 1.64
N GLY A 215 13.09 -15.81 2.73
CA GLY A 215 13.57 -17.19 2.85
C GLY A 215 12.53 -18.25 3.15
N ILE A 216 11.29 -18.14 2.65
CA ILE A 216 10.22 -19.13 2.84
C ILE A 216 9.77 -19.76 1.51
N SER A 217 9.55 -21.07 1.52
CA SER A 217 8.98 -21.84 0.41
C SER A 217 8.27 -23.12 0.91
N ASP A 218 7.37 -23.67 0.12
CA ASP A 218 6.76 -24.99 0.35
C ASP A 218 6.93 -25.98 -0.83
N GLU A 219 7.73 -25.63 -1.86
CA GLU A 219 8.12 -26.43 -3.05
C GLU A 219 8.36 -27.95 -2.79
N HIS A 220 8.81 -28.32 -1.60
CA HIS A 220 9.03 -29.73 -1.23
C HIS A 220 7.77 -30.49 -0.80
N THR A 221 6.76 -29.81 -0.27
CA THR A 221 5.47 -30.35 0.18
C THR A 221 4.48 -29.18 0.37
N GLU A 222 3.47 -29.11 -0.50
CA GLU A 222 2.28 -28.23 -0.41
C GLU A 222 1.78 -28.01 1.02
N ASP A 223 1.29 -26.80 1.31
CA ASP A 223 0.84 -26.31 2.64
C ASP A 223 1.93 -26.33 3.74
N THR A 224 3.12 -26.89 3.47
CA THR A 224 4.13 -27.21 4.49
C THR A 224 5.34 -26.28 4.42
N TRP A 225 5.04 -24.97 4.49
CA TRP A 225 5.98 -23.86 4.44
C TRP A 225 7.16 -24.00 5.41
N LYS A 226 8.36 -23.86 4.87
CA LYS A 226 9.64 -23.96 5.57
C LYS A 226 10.57 -22.80 5.24
N TRP A 227 11.41 -22.48 6.19
CA TRP A 227 12.53 -21.56 6.04
C TRP A 227 13.68 -22.22 5.27
N VAL A 228 14.55 -21.39 4.68
CA VAL A 228 15.76 -21.83 3.96
C VAL A 228 16.82 -22.57 4.80
N ASP A 229 16.65 -22.63 6.13
CA ASP A 229 17.42 -23.49 7.04
C ASP A 229 16.78 -24.88 7.27
N GLY A 230 15.57 -25.09 6.73
CA GLY A 230 14.76 -26.29 6.88
C GLY A 230 13.77 -26.27 8.05
N THR A 231 13.72 -25.20 8.86
CA THR A 231 12.77 -25.11 9.98
C THR A 231 11.34 -24.81 9.49
N PRO A 232 10.29 -25.38 10.12
CA PRO A 232 8.91 -25.18 9.70
C PRO A 232 8.38 -23.79 10.10
N LEU A 233 7.46 -23.25 9.30
CA LEU A 233 6.72 -22.04 9.64
C LEU A 233 5.75 -22.31 10.80
N VAL A 234 5.89 -21.55 11.90
CA VAL A 234 4.97 -21.63 13.07
C VAL A 234 3.84 -20.60 12.96
N GLY A 235 4.04 -19.55 12.17
CA GLY A 235 3.06 -18.51 11.85
C GLY A 235 3.72 -17.44 10.98
N GLY A 236 2.98 -16.88 10.02
CA GLY A 236 3.48 -15.91 9.04
C GLY A 236 2.71 -14.61 9.00
N PHE A 237 3.23 -13.61 8.27
CA PHE A 237 2.64 -12.28 8.10
C PHE A 237 1.92 -12.12 6.75
N TRP A 238 1.19 -13.18 6.37
CA TRP A 238 0.34 -13.27 5.18
C TRP A 238 -0.78 -12.22 5.17
N GLU A 239 -1.23 -11.81 3.98
CA GLU A 239 -2.45 -11.02 3.82
C GLU A 239 -3.71 -11.90 3.95
N ASP A 240 -4.88 -11.30 4.21
CA ASP A 240 -6.16 -12.03 4.26
C ASP A 240 -6.43 -12.75 2.92
N GLY A 241 -6.32 -14.08 2.93
CA GLY A 241 -6.52 -14.94 1.77
C GLY A 241 -5.28 -15.75 1.37
N GLU A 242 -4.10 -15.34 1.84
CA GLU A 242 -2.82 -15.94 1.45
C GLU A 242 -2.26 -16.89 2.54
N PRO A 243 -1.43 -17.89 2.18
CA PRO A 243 -1.12 -18.32 0.82
C PRO A 243 -2.34 -19.00 0.15
N ASN A 244 -2.45 -18.90 -1.17
CA ASN A 244 -3.65 -19.29 -1.92
C ASN A 244 -3.41 -20.35 -3.02
N ASN A 245 -2.16 -20.54 -3.44
CA ASN A 245 -1.70 -21.41 -4.53
C ASN A 245 -2.55 -21.36 -5.83
N HIS A 246 -2.81 -20.15 -6.35
CA HIS A 246 -3.67 -19.93 -7.50
C HIS A 246 -3.01 -20.34 -8.84
N ILE A 247 -1.67 -20.30 -8.95
CA ILE A 247 -0.91 -20.73 -10.16
C ILE A 247 0.39 -21.54 -9.89
N ASN A 248 0.43 -22.44 -8.89
CA ASN A 248 1.63 -23.20 -8.47
C ASN A 248 2.70 -22.26 -7.85
N GLU A 249 2.40 -21.75 -6.66
CA GLU A 249 2.96 -20.52 -6.09
C GLU A 249 3.95 -20.73 -4.92
N ASP A 250 4.80 -21.75 -5.05
CA ASP A 250 5.54 -22.42 -3.96
C ASP A 250 6.62 -21.59 -3.19
N CYS A 251 6.70 -20.26 -3.39
CA CYS A 251 7.70 -19.37 -2.80
C CYS A 251 7.10 -18.04 -2.26
N GLY A 252 7.57 -17.58 -1.10
CA GLY A 252 7.01 -16.40 -0.43
C GLY A 252 7.73 -15.07 -0.69
N TYR A 253 6.95 -14.00 -0.90
CA TYR A 253 7.43 -12.62 -1.10
C TYR A 253 6.71 -11.56 -0.25
N ILE A 254 7.37 -10.43 0.00
CA ILE A 254 6.81 -9.26 0.72
C ILE A 254 6.38 -8.18 -0.28
N VAL A 255 5.14 -7.70 -0.18
CA VAL A 255 4.60 -6.60 -1.01
C VAL A 255 4.68 -5.25 -0.29
N LYS A 256 5.49 -4.32 -0.80
CA LYS A 256 5.55 -2.92 -0.33
C LYS A 256 5.22 -1.93 -1.47
N THR A 257 3.98 -2.01 -1.95
CA THR A 257 3.43 -1.18 -3.03
C THR A 257 3.07 0.26 -2.60
N GLN A 258 2.89 1.16 -3.58
CA GLN A 258 2.23 2.47 -3.45
C GLN A 258 0.74 2.43 -3.88
N VAL A 259 0.31 1.38 -4.59
CA VAL A 259 -1.03 1.27 -5.22
C VAL A 259 -2.10 0.82 -4.21
N MET A 260 -1.71 0.06 -3.20
CA MET A 260 -2.58 -0.42 -2.12
C MET A 260 -1.92 -0.17 -0.77
N GLU A 261 -2.70 0.24 0.23
CA GLU A 261 -2.21 0.31 1.60
C GLU A 261 -2.11 -1.10 2.21
N ARG A 262 -0.96 -1.37 2.82
CA ARG A 262 -0.55 -2.65 3.43
C ARG A 262 0.18 -2.33 4.73
N VAL A 263 0.17 -3.26 5.68
CA VAL A 263 0.86 -3.12 6.98
C VAL A 263 1.89 -4.22 7.13
N ALA A 264 2.94 -3.99 7.93
CA ALA A 264 4.05 -4.93 8.09
C ALA A 264 3.59 -6.38 8.36
N ILE A 265 2.63 -6.57 9.26
CA ILE A 265 2.13 -7.88 9.69
C ILE A 265 1.13 -8.56 8.72
N ARG A 266 0.77 -7.89 7.61
CA ARG A 266 -0.11 -8.39 6.54
C ARG A 266 0.43 -7.90 5.20
N SER A 267 1.48 -8.57 4.74
CA SER A 267 2.23 -8.18 3.54
C SER A 267 2.95 -9.33 2.83
N TRP A 268 2.91 -10.56 3.36
CA TRP A 268 3.41 -11.74 2.66
C TRP A 268 2.37 -12.31 1.70
N TYR A 269 2.88 -12.85 0.60
CA TYR A 269 2.16 -13.48 -0.50
C TYR A 269 2.98 -14.64 -1.04
N ASP A 270 2.32 -15.59 -1.67
CA ASP A 270 2.89 -16.73 -2.39
C ASP A 270 2.91 -16.46 -3.91
N ALA A 271 3.97 -16.89 -4.60
CA ALA A 271 4.12 -16.76 -6.05
C ALA A 271 5.05 -17.85 -6.64
N PRO A 272 4.97 -18.14 -7.95
CA PRO A 272 5.84 -19.15 -8.55
C PRO A 272 7.30 -18.77 -8.37
N CYS A 273 8.11 -19.69 -7.85
CA CYS A 273 9.52 -19.47 -7.51
C CYS A 273 10.39 -18.90 -8.66
N THR A 274 9.92 -19.03 -9.91
CA THR A 274 10.56 -18.52 -11.13
C THR A 274 10.30 -17.02 -11.42
N MET A 275 9.53 -16.31 -10.59
CA MET A 275 9.25 -14.88 -10.76
C MET A 275 10.44 -13.99 -10.42
N TYR A 276 10.70 -12.97 -11.25
CA TYR A 276 11.93 -12.15 -11.15
C TYR A 276 11.73 -10.89 -10.31
N TRP A 277 12.14 -10.94 -9.04
CA TRP A 277 12.02 -9.83 -8.09
C TRP A 277 13.32 -9.51 -7.36
N PRO A 278 13.45 -8.30 -6.78
CA PRO A 278 14.45 -8.04 -5.75
C PRO A 278 14.26 -9.01 -4.57
N PHE A 279 15.27 -9.13 -3.72
CA PHE A 279 15.31 -10.12 -2.65
C PHE A 279 16.04 -9.57 -1.42
N ILE A 280 15.76 -10.17 -0.27
CA ILE A 280 16.36 -9.82 1.02
C ILE A 280 17.31 -10.95 1.44
N CYS A 281 18.59 -10.65 1.62
CA CYS A 281 19.51 -11.57 2.29
C CYS A 281 19.62 -11.23 3.78
N GLU A 282 19.83 -12.23 4.62
CA GLU A 282 20.19 -12.11 6.02
C GLU A 282 21.53 -12.82 6.30
N LYS A 283 22.31 -12.25 7.21
CA LYS A 283 23.55 -12.80 7.72
C LYS A 283 23.66 -12.64 9.23
N GLU A 284 23.60 -13.75 9.96
CA GLU A 284 23.94 -13.77 11.39
C GLU A 284 25.40 -13.30 11.62
N MET A 285 25.62 -12.49 12.66
CA MET A 285 26.92 -11.96 13.03
C MET A 285 27.40 -12.52 14.37
N VAL A 286 28.19 -13.59 14.30
CA VAL A 286 28.86 -14.17 15.47
C VAL A 286 29.83 -13.14 16.08
N ALA A 287 29.48 -12.61 17.25
CA ALA A 287 30.29 -11.57 17.90
C ALA A 287 31.68 -12.10 18.28
N GLY A 288 32.71 -11.51 17.66
CA GLY A 288 34.10 -12.00 17.71
C GLY A 288 34.67 -12.33 16.33
N ALA A 289 33.82 -12.52 15.31
CA ALA A 289 34.24 -12.70 13.92
C ALA A 289 34.77 -11.40 13.30
N SER A 290 36.03 -11.04 13.61
CA SER A 290 36.73 -9.95 12.95
C SER A 290 37.01 -10.32 11.48
N THR A 291 36.27 -9.73 10.55
CA THR A 291 36.43 -9.96 9.11
C THR A 291 37.64 -9.22 8.56
N ALA A 292 38.84 -9.75 8.82
CA ALA A 292 40.03 -9.39 8.06
C ALA A 292 39.81 -9.83 6.59
N MET A 293 39.73 -8.86 5.66
CA MET A 293 39.70 -9.16 4.23
C MET A 293 41.08 -9.63 3.76
N PRO A 294 41.18 -10.73 3.00
CA PRO A 294 42.34 -11.00 2.16
C PRO A 294 42.46 -9.92 1.07
N HIS A 295 43.70 -9.62 0.68
CA HIS A 295 44.02 -8.82 -0.51
C HIS A 295 44.11 -9.69 -1.77
#